data_AF-A0A143PLE6-F1
#
_entry.id   AF-A0A143PLE6-F1
#
_cell.length_a   1.000
_cell.length_b   1.000
_cell.length_c   1.000
_cell.angle_alpha   90.00
_cell.angle_beta   90.00
_cell.angle_gamma   90.00
#
_symmetry.space_group_name_H-M   'P 1'
#
loop_
_entity.id
_entity.type
_entity.pdbx_description
1 polymer ?
#
loop_
_entity_poly.entity_id
_entity_poly.type
_entity_poly.pdbx_seq_one_letter_code
_entity_poly.pdbx_strand_id
1 'polypeptide(L)'
;MDRRSRAGRLACVLALAMLPSAAAAQSASRPPSGEALYKTRCAACHDNADGRTPSKATLRAMTSTRIMRTLDFGAMMTIAFALRRDEREAIAAYLGKPGGEPGPRPQAYCADRRVTLGDMTVPSWNGWSPERDNTRFVPGVRARLTIEQVSRLKLKWAFGFEGDIAAFAEPTVIGNQIFIGSASGVVHAMRADTGCLQWTFQANGPIRSAIVATPFEGRHLLVFGDLTGWLYALDAATGQQVWRVRPEAHEAVRLSAAPVLHEGLIFVPVASWEESRALNADYPCCTFRGSVVALRLRDGGLAWKRYMIPDAAMHTGKPPTGAETFGPSGVAIWGAVTLDLKRRRLYVTTGNNYSLPATAMSDAIVALDLDTGNIVWSRQALPNDVYNSACSLTPKAAGCPEGNGPDYDFGSPAILVTTTGGRELLLAGQKAGIVWAFDPDNSGTVVWQSRVAKGGINGGVQWGMASDGTRVYAATSDAAVTRTATARVLDPSAGGGVTALRISDGSVEWHAEPPPCAGRANCSPAQSAAVTAIPGAVFAGSLDGHLRAYSAIDGKMLWDFDSVRDYQTVNGVKGSGGAIDGAGPIVVNGMVLVTSGYPRFGGIAGNVLLAFAPE
;
A
#
# COMPACT_ATOMS: atom_id res chain seq x y z
N MET A 1 57.18 21.47 -70.15
CA MET A 1 58.39 22.23 -69.76
C MET A 1 58.43 22.24 -68.24
N ASP A 2 59.16 21.31 -67.63
CA ASP A 2 60.52 21.53 -67.05
C ASP A 2 60.45 22.47 -65.83
N ARG A 3 60.91 22.19 -64.60
CA ARG A 3 61.86 21.23 -64.05
C ARG A 3 61.64 21.00 -62.54
N ARG A 4 62.06 19.81 -62.14
CA ARG A 4 62.44 19.27 -60.83
C ARG A 4 63.12 20.26 -59.85
N SER A 5 62.92 20.07 -58.54
CA SER A 5 64.02 19.97 -57.56
C SER A 5 63.58 19.53 -56.14
N ARG A 6 63.96 18.29 -55.82
CA ARG A 6 64.56 17.76 -54.58
C ARG A 6 63.92 17.97 -53.19
N ALA A 7 63.73 16.80 -52.57
CA ALA A 7 63.50 16.49 -51.18
C ALA A 7 64.50 17.15 -50.19
N GLY A 8 63.95 17.61 -49.06
CA GLY A 8 64.66 17.84 -47.81
C GLY A 8 63.84 17.23 -46.67
N ARG A 9 64.43 16.31 -45.93
CA ARG A 9 63.86 15.71 -44.71
C ARG A 9 63.77 16.80 -43.63
N LEU A 10 62.59 17.04 -43.07
CA LEU A 10 62.43 17.71 -41.78
C LEU A 10 61.66 16.79 -40.84
N ALA A 11 62.29 16.42 -39.74
CA ALA A 11 61.71 15.68 -38.65
C ALA A 11 60.69 16.58 -37.93
N CYS A 12 59.39 16.23 -37.99
CA CYS A 12 58.37 16.85 -37.15
C CYS A 12 58.18 15.99 -35.89
N VAL A 13 58.62 16.54 -34.77
CA VAL A 13 58.29 16.07 -33.41
C VAL A 13 56.77 16.21 -33.23
N LEU A 14 56.06 15.09 -33.13
CA LEU A 14 54.66 15.06 -32.72
C LEU A 14 54.59 15.31 -31.20
N ALA A 15 54.24 16.53 -30.81
CA ALA A 15 53.79 16.81 -29.46
C ALA A 15 52.37 16.24 -29.28
N LEU A 16 52.25 15.07 -28.64
CA LEU A 16 50.97 14.59 -28.12
C LEU A 16 50.54 15.51 -26.98
N ALA A 17 49.57 16.39 -27.24
CA ALA A 17 48.82 17.06 -26.19
C ALA A 17 47.93 16.02 -25.49
N MET A 18 48.36 15.53 -24.32
CA MET A 18 47.51 14.76 -23.42
C MET A 18 46.49 15.71 -22.79
N LEU A 19 45.24 15.63 -23.25
CA LEU A 19 44.09 16.16 -22.53
C LEU A 19 43.87 15.30 -21.28
N PRO A 20 43.87 15.84 -20.06
CA PRO A 20 43.55 15.07 -18.88
C PRO A 20 42.05 14.73 -18.91
N SER A 21 41.74 13.45 -19.11
CA SER A 21 40.41 12.91 -18.85
C SER A 21 40.09 13.15 -17.37
N ALA A 22 39.19 14.09 -17.09
CA ALA A 22 38.58 14.24 -15.79
C ALA A 22 37.67 13.02 -15.53
N ALA A 23 38.27 11.92 -15.10
CA ALA A 23 37.54 10.85 -14.43
C ALA A 23 37.00 11.44 -13.13
N ALA A 24 35.69 11.68 -13.07
CA ALA A 24 35.01 12.00 -11.83
C ALA A 24 35.27 10.86 -10.85
N ALA A 25 36.16 11.09 -9.88
CA ALA A 25 36.36 10.20 -8.76
C ALA A 25 35.08 10.22 -7.91
N GLN A 26 34.16 9.30 -8.19
CA GLN A 26 33.15 8.92 -7.22
C GLN A 26 33.91 8.33 -6.03
N SER A 27 33.96 9.06 -4.92
CA SER A 27 34.38 8.49 -3.64
C SER A 27 33.38 7.40 -3.29
N ALA A 28 33.69 6.15 -3.63
CA ALA A 28 32.94 5.00 -3.13
C ALA A 28 33.13 4.97 -1.61
N SER A 29 32.11 5.42 -0.87
CA SER A 29 32.08 5.26 0.58
C SER A 29 32.24 3.78 0.92
N ARG A 30 33.11 3.47 1.87
CA ARG A 30 33.35 2.09 2.31
C ARG A 30 32.02 1.49 2.79
N PRO A 31 31.65 0.26 2.37
CA PRO A 31 30.38 -0.35 2.76
C PRO A 31 30.27 -0.41 4.29
N PRO A 32 29.08 -0.18 4.86
CA PRO A 32 28.90 -0.13 6.29
C PRO A 32 29.27 -1.48 6.95
N SER A 33 29.96 -1.42 8.08
CA SER A 33 30.28 -2.63 8.86
C SER A 33 29.08 -3.06 9.69
N GLY A 34 28.50 -4.21 9.37
CA GLY A 34 27.38 -4.79 10.13
C GLY A 34 27.72 -5.04 11.60
N GLU A 35 28.97 -5.40 11.91
CA GLU A 35 29.43 -5.57 13.29
C GLU A 35 29.45 -4.24 14.05
N ALA A 36 29.99 -3.18 13.44
CA ALA A 36 30.06 -1.86 14.08
C ALA A 36 28.65 -1.28 14.30
N LEU A 37 27.77 -1.45 13.32
CA LEU A 37 26.37 -1.06 13.43
C LEU A 37 25.64 -1.88 14.51
N TYR A 38 25.86 -3.19 14.57
CA TYR A 38 25.30 -4.01 15.64
C TYR A 38 25.73 -3.52 17.03
N LYS A 39 27.03 -3.28 17.22
CA LYS A 39 27.58 -2.80 18.50
C LYS A 39 26.96 -1.47 18.93
N THR A 40 26.73 -0.56 17.99
CA THR A 40 26.24 0.78 18.28
C THR A 40 24.71 0.87 18.38
N ARG A 41 23.96 0.01 17.69
CA ARG A 41 22.49 0.15 17.55
C ARG A 41 21.67 -1.02 18.11
N CYS A 42 22.27 -2.19 18.30
CA CYS A 42 21.53 -3.42 18.62
C CYS A 42 22.02 -4.11 19.90
N ALA A 43 23.34 -4.07 20.17
CA ALA A 43 23.97 -4.85 21.24
C ALA A 43 23.39 -4.56 22.64
N ALA A 44 23.03 -3.31 22.92
CA ALA A 44 22.48 -2.90 24.21
C ALA A 44 21.28 -3.76 24.66
N CYS A 45 20.43 -4.18 23.72
CA CYS A 45 19.26 -5.03 24.00
C CYS A 45 19.52 -6.51 23.71
N HIS A 46 20.27 -6.83 22.64
CA HIS A 46 20.41 -8.22 22.17
C HIS A 46 21.53 -9.02 22.85
N ASP A 47 22.52 -8.35 23.47
CA ASP A 47 23.56 -9.00 24.29
C ASP A 47 23.07 -9.27 25.73
N ASN A 48 22.03 -8.56 26.19
CA ASN A 48 21.39 -8.70 27.51
C ASN A 48 19.91 -9.10 27.39
N ALA A 49 19.61 -10.07 26.53
CA ALA A 49 18.25 -10.47 26.18
C ALA A 49 17.41 -10.95 27.39
N ASP A 50 16.16 -10.50 27.45
CA ASP A 50 15.22 -10.69 28.56
C ASP A 50 14.00 -11.59 28.22
N GLY A 51 14.12 -12.40 27.16
CA GLY A 51 13.06 -13.29 26.68
C GLY A 51 12.05 -12.63 25.73
N ARG A 52 11.79 -11.31 25.88
CA ARG A 52 11.06 -10.52 24.87
C ARG A 52 11.97 -10.16 23.70
N THR A 53 13.22 -9.82 23.99
CA THR A 53 14.24 -9.55 22.98
C THR A 53 14.99 -10.83 22.65
N PRO A 54 15.10 -11.26 21.37
CA PRO A 54 15.90 -12.44 21.03
C PRO A 54 17.39 -12.18 21.28
N SER A 55 18.10 -13.16 21.84
CA SER A 55 19.55 -13.05 22.03
C SER A 55 20.30 -12.96 20.69
N LYS A 56 21.52 -12.43 20.70
CA LYS A 56 22.42 -12.48 19.53
C LYS A 56 22.58 -13.90 18.97
N ALA A 57 22.65 -14.91 19.84
CA ALA A 57 22.74 -16.31 19.42
C ALA A 57 21.48 -16.77 18.69
N THR A 58 20.30 -16.36 19.17
CA THR A 58 19.01 -16.60 18.51
C THR A 58 18.96 -15.95 17.14
N LEU A 59 19.41 -14.69 17.02
CA LEU A 59 19.49 -13.99 15.74
C LEU A 59 20.44 -14.70 14.77
N ARG A 60 21.57 -15.24 15.26
CA ARG A 60 22.51 -16.04 14.45
C ARG A 60 21.95 -17.35 13.91
N ALA A 61 20.88 -17.87 14.50
CA ALA A 61 20.19 -19.02 13.96
C ALA A 61 19.21 -18.67 12.82
N MET A 62 18.81 -17.40 12.70
CA MET A 62 17.89 -16.89 11.68
C MET A 62 18.60 -16.64 10.35
N THR A 63 17.85 -16.66 9.25
CA THR A 63 18.35 -16.22 7.96
C THR A 63 18.55 -14.71 7.93
N SER A 64 19.54 -14.23 7.17
CA SER A 64 19.73 -12.80 6.93
C SER A 64 18.47 -12.16 6.32
N THR A 65 17.75 -12.86 5.44
CA THR A 65 16.47 -12.41 4.88
C THR A 65 15.39 -12.23 5.94
N ARG A 66 15.30 -13.11 6.94
CA ARG A 66 14.35 -12.94 8.06
C ARG A 66 14.72 -11.76 8.95
N ILE A 67 16.01 -11.57 9.23
CA ILE A 67 16.47 -10.41 10.01
C ILE A 67 16.16 -9.12 9.24
N MET A 68 16.50 -9.06 7.95
CA MET A 68 16.22 -7.90 7.11
C MET A 68 14.73 -7.55 7.11
N ARG A 69 13.84 -8.54 6.94
CA ARG A 69 12.39 -8.32 7.02
C ARG A 69 11.93 -7.84 8.40
N THR A 70 12.53 -8.36 9.46
CA THR A 70 12.22 -7.91 10.84
C THR A 70 12.63 -6.46 11.05
N LEU A 71 13.77 -6.05 10.49
CA LEU A 71 14.26 -4.67 10.50
C LEU A 71 13.42 -3.75 9.62
N ASP A 72 12.94 -4.20 8.46
CA ASP A 72 12.18 -3.34 7.56
C ASP A 72 10.70 -3.24 7.94
N PHE A 73 10.10 -4.31 8.47
CA PHE A 73 8.64 -4.45 8.58
C PHE A 73 8.14 -5.17 9.83
N GLY A 74 9.03 -5.79 10.61
CA GLY A 74 8.68 -6.51 11.83
C GLY A 74 8.72 -5.64 13.09
N ALA A 75 8.81 -6.30 14.23
CA ALA A 75 8.85 -5.63 15.54
C ALA A 75 10.04 -4.67 15.72
N MET A 76 11.12 -4.84 14.95
CA MET A 76 12.30 -3.98 15.00
C MET A 76 12.25 -2.80 14.03
N MET A 77 11.17 -2.65 13.27
CA MET A 77 11.02 -1.59 12.28
C MET A 77 11.31 -0.22 12.90
N THR A 78 10.69 0.13 14.03
CA THR A 78 10.87 1.47 14.65
C THR A 78 12.32 1.79 15.00
N ILE A 79 13.14 0.79 15.34
CA ILE A 79 14.56 0.95 15.65
C ILE A 79 15.38 1.06 14.37
N ALA A 80 15.12 0.17 13.40
CA ALA A 80 15.90 0.06 12.17
C ALA A 80 15.51 1.09 11.10
N PHE A 81 14.38 1.76 11.27
CA PHE A 81 13.83 2.73 10.34
C PHE A 81 14.73 3.98 10.20
N ALA A 82 15.56 4.29 11.21
CA ALA A 82 16.57 5.33 11.12
C ALA A 82 17.81 4.94 10.29
N LEU A 83 17.99 3.65 10.01
CA LEU A 83 19.15 3.19 9.24
C LEU A 83 18.91 3.39 7.74
N ARG A 84 19.99 3.52 6.97
CA ARG A 84 19.91 3.35 5.52
C ARG A 84 19.71 1.87 5.17
N ARG A 85 19.33 1.60 3.92
CA ARG A 85 19.09 0.21 3.48
C ARG A 85 20.37 -0.63 3.50
N ASP A 86 21.47 -0.10 3.00
CA ASP A 86 22.80 -0.73 3.03
C ASP A 86 23.25 -1.08 4.46
N GLU A 87 22.93 -0.22 5.42
CA GLU A 87 23.21 -0.45 6.84
C GLU A 87 22.38 -1.60 7.42
N ARG A 88 21.08 -1.66 7.12
CA ARG A 88 20.23 -2.79 7.53
C ARG A 88 20.68 -4.10 6.90
N GLU A 89 21.03 -4.07 5.61
CA GLU A 89 21.55 -5.23 4.89
C GLU A 89 22.87 -5.72 5.53
N ALA A 90 23.77 -4.81 5.91
CA ALA A 90 25.00 -5.15 6.61
C ALA A 90 24.74 -5.77 7.99
N ILE A 91 23.81 -5.22 8.79
CA ILE A 91 23.43 -5.81 10.09
C ILE A 91 22.84 -7.20 9.89
N ALA A 92 21.91 -7.35 8.93
CA ALA A 92 21.27 -8.62 8.64
C ALA A 92 22.25 -9.68 8.16
N ALA A 93 23.24 -9.31 7.34
CA ALA A 93 24.31 -10.20 6.88
C ALA A 93 25.29 -10.56 8.00
N TYR A 94 25.59 -9.64 8.92
CA TYR A 94 26.46 -9.91 10.07
C TYR A 94 25.80 -10.85 11.09
N LEU A 95 24.50 -10.67 11.31
CA LEU A 95 23.76 -11.45 12.29
C LEU A 95 23.27 -12.78 11.74
N GLY A 96 22.70 -12.81 10.53
CA GLY A 96 21.98 -13.96 10.02
C GLY A 96 22.85 -14.89 9.18
N LYS A 97 22.40 -16.14 9.04
CA LYS A 97 22.99 -17.10 8.10
C LYS A 97 22.49 -16.88 6.67
N PRO A 98 23.25 -17.25 5.64
CA PRO A 98 22.75 -17.32 4.27
C PRO A 98 21.62 -18.35 4.14
N GLY A 99 20.67 -18.11 3.23
CA GLY A 99 19.58 -19.03 2.90
C GLY A 99 18.18 -18.39 2.94
N GLY A 100 17.20 -19.06 2.34
CA GLY A 100 15.79 -18.69 2.41
C GLY A 100 15.09 -19.27 3.64
N GLU A 101 13.90 -18.75 3.96
CA GLU A 101 13.07 -19.42 4.96
C GLU A 101 12.57 -20.77 4.42
N PRO A 102 12.37 -21.76 5.31
CA PRO A 102 11.69 -22.99 4.91
C PRO A 102 10.29 -22.66 4.36
N GLY A 103 9.93 -23.31 3.25
CA GLY A 103 8.62 -23.16 2.65
C GLY A 103 7.50 -23.77 3.51
N PRO A 104 6.23 -23.60 3.10
CA PRO A 104 5.09 -24.16 3.83
C PRO A 104 5.21 -25.67 4.03
N ARG A 105 4.67 -26.16 5.14
CA ARG A 105 4.64 -27.60 5.45
C ARG A 105 3.90 -28.37 4.36
N PRO A 106 4.28 -29.62 4.05
CA PRO A 106 3.62 -30.41 3.01
C PRO A 106 2.09 -30.51 3.16
N GLN A 107 1.59 -30.56 4.40
CA GLN A 107 0.16 -30.65 4.73
C GLN A 107 -0.62 -29.37 4.43
N ALA A 108 0.06 -28.23 4.27
CA ALA A 108 -0.57 -26.98 3.88
C ALA A 108 -1.05 -27.00 2.42
N TYR A 109 -0.51 -27.90 1.60
CA TYR A 109 -0.83 -27.98 0.18
C TYR A 109 -2.05 -28.85 -0.09
N CYS A 110 -2.82 -28.46 -1.09
CA CYS A 110 -3.86 -29.28 -1.69
C CYS A 110 -3.26 -30.57 -2.27
N ALA A 111 -4.07 -31.63 -2.27
CA ALA A 111 -3.77 -32.86 -3.01
C ALA A 111 -3.66 -32.58 -4.52
N ASP A 112 -4.62 -31.82 -5.07
CA ASP A 112 -4.53 -31.26 -6.42
C ASP A 112 -3.98 -29.83 -6.37
N ARG A 113 -2.77 -29.65 -6.88
CA ARG A 113 -2.07 -28.36 -6.91
C ARG A 113 -2.27 -27.58 -8.20
N ARG A 114 -3.09 -28.06 -9.13
CA ARG A 114 -3.35 -27.36 -10.38
C ARG A 114 -4.12 -26.08 -10.11
N VAL A 115 -3.61 -24.97 -10.63
CA VAL A 115 -4.32 -23.69 -10.68
C VAL A 115 -4.92 -23.56 -12.07
N THR A 116 -6.26 -23.42 -12.13
CA THR A 116 -6.98 -23.19 -13.38
C THR A 116 -7.77 -21.90 -13.23
N LEU A 117 -7.39 -20.90 -14.03
CA LEU A 117 -8.20 -19.69 -14.22
C LEU A 117 -9.00 -19.91 -15.51
N GLY A 118 -10.33 -19.94 -15.36
CA GLY A 118 -11.24 -20.01 -16.51
C GLY A 118 -11.28 -18.68 -17.27
N ASP A 119 -12.32 -18.50 -18.07
CA ASP A 119 -12.66 -17.17 -18.56
C ASP A 119 -12.90 -16.22 -17.37
N MET A 120 -12.32 -15.01 -17.44
CA MET A 120 -12.45 -13.95 -16.45
C MET A 120 -13.90 -13.40 -16.34
N THR A 121 -14.86 -13.96 -17.08
CA THR A 121 -16.30 -13.72 -16.90
C THR A 121 -16.92 -14.40 -15.68
N VAL A 122 -16.21 -15.34 -15.04
CA VAL A 122 -16.64 -15.91 -13.74
C VAL A 122 -16.70 -14.81 -12.67
N PRO A 123 -17.54 -14.97 -11.62
CA PRO A 123 -17.51 -14.04 -10.49
C PRO A 123 -16.07 -13.88 -9.95
N SER A 124 -15.61 -12.64 -9.92
CA SER A 124 -14.23 -12.31 -9.55
C SER A 124 -14.14 -11.01 -8.76
N TRP A 125 -13.15 -10.95 -7.88
CA TRP A 125 -12.59 -9.75 -7.28
C TRP A 125 -11.11 -9.68 -7.68
N ASN A 126 -10.72 -8.77 -8.56
CA ASN A 126 -9.42 -8.80 -9.22
C ASN A 126 -8.67 -7.47 -9.08
N GLY A 127 -7.74 -7.39 -8.12
CA GLY A 127 -7.12 -6.13 -7.70
C GLY A 127 -7.89 -5.46 -6.56
N TRP A 128 -7.83 -4.13 -6.48
CA TRP A 128 -8.42 -3.30 -5.41
C TRP A 128 -9.96 -3.31 -5.37
N SER A 129 -10.59 -3.63 -6.49
CA SER A 129 -12.03 -3.53 -6.68
C SER A 129 -12.45 -4.51 -7.78
N PRO A 130 -13.71 -4.96 -7.84
CA PRO A 130 -14.17 -5.84 -8.91
C PRO A 130 -13.97 -5.24 -10.30
N GLU A 131 -14.14 -3.91 -10.40
CA GLU A 131 -14.03 -3.14 -11.64
C GLU A 131 -13.04 -1.99 -11.47
N ARG A 132 -12.55 -1.44 -12.59
CA ARG A 132 -11.50 -0.40 -12.61
C ARG A 132 -12.01 1.00 -12.26
N ASP A 133 -13.29 1.10 -11.93
CA ASP A 133 -13.96 2.31 -11.44
C ASP A 133 -13.84 2.49 -9.92
N ASN A 134 -13.25 1.49 -9.22
CA ASN A 134 -13.01 1.47 -7.78
C ASN A 134 -14.27 1.56 -6.90
N THR A 135 -15.46 1.24 -7.43
CA THR A 135 -16.73 1.28 -6.68
C THR A 135 -16.79 0.38 -5.47
N ARG A 136 -15.96 -0.69 -5.43
CA ARG A 136 -15.97 -1.72 -4.38
C ARG A 136 -17.37 -2.26 -4.10
N PHE A 137 -18.23 -2.20 -5.11
CA PHE A 137 -19.57 -2.72 -5.10
C PHE A 137 -19.61 -3.98 -5.95
N VAL A 138 -20.25 -5.00 -5.41
CA VAL A 138 -20.35 -6.31 -6.05
C VAL A 138 -21.82 -6.56 -6.36
N PRO A 139 -22.23 -6.50 -7.64
CA PRO A 139 -23.60 -6.80 -8.02
C PRO A 139 -24.03 -8.18 -7.52
N GLY A 140 -25.30 -8.35 -7.17
CA GLY A 140 -25.82 -9.57 -6.54
C GLY A 140 -25.49 -10.86 -7.30
N VAL A 141 -25.49 -10.82 -8.64
CA VAL A 141 -25.12 -11.96 -9.50
C VAL A 141 -23.67 -12.45 -9.32
N ARG A 142 -22.75 -11.54 -8.97
CA ARG A 142 -21.34 -11.85 -8.68
C ARG A 142 -21.11 -12.08 -7.19
N ALA A 143 -21.80 -11.32 -6.33
CA ALA A 143 -21.71 -11.48 -4.89
C ALA A 143 -22.22 -12.85 -4.45
N ARG A 144 -23.31 -13.35 -5.06
CA ARG A 144 -24.02 -14.60 -4.69
C ARG A 144 -24.28 -14.70 -3.18
N LEU A 145 -24.50 -13.55 -2.57
CA LEU A 145 -24.80 -13.37 -1.16
C LEU A 145 -25.94 -12.37 -1.08
N THR A 146 -27.06 -12.76 -0.47
CA THR A 146 -28.19 -11.86 -0.24
C THR A 146 -28.11 -11.23 1.16
N ILE A 147 -28.82 -10.12 1.37
CA ILE A 147 -28.90 -9.46 2.67
C ILE A 147 -29.41 -10.40 3.78
N GLU A 148 -30.35 -11.29 3.50
CA GLU A 148 -30.88 -12.29 4.45
C GLU A 148 -29.87 -13.39 4.80
N GLN A 149 -28.89 -13.62 3.92
CA GLN A 149 -27.82 -14.56 4.17
C GLN A 149 -26.69 -13.95 5.01
N VAL A 150 -26.54 -12.63 5.02
CA VAL A 150 -25.48 -11.93 5.77
C VAL A 150 -25.53 -12.25 7.27
N SER A 151 -26.71 -12.26 7.88
CA SER A 151 -26.87 -12.59 9.30
C SER A 151 -26.52 -14.05 9.64
N ARG A 152 -26.42 -14.92 8.63
CA ARG A 152 -26.10 -16.35 8.75
C ARG A 152 -24.67 -16.69 8.35
N LEU A 153 -23.81 -15.70 8.12
CA LEU A 153 -22.40 -15.92 7.81
C LEU A 153 -21.70 -16.66 8.97
N LYS A 154 -20.97 -17.72 8.61
CA LYS A 154 -20.10 -18.48 9.51
C LYS A 154 -18.70 -18.59 8.94
N LEU A 155 -17.72 -18.61 9.84
CA LEU A 155 -16.33 -18.91 9.48
C LEU A 155 -16.27 -20.33 8.91
N LYS A 156 -15.81 -20.48 7.67
CA LYS A 156 -15.63 -21.77 7.00
C LYS A 156 -14.21 -22.28 7.16
N TRP A 157 -13.22 -21.40 7.03
CA TRP A 157 -11.82 -21.73 7.26
C TRP A 157 -11.01 -20.49 7.63
N ALA A 158 -9.85 -20.73 8.24
CA ALA A 158 -8.82 -19.73 8.51
C ALA A 158 -7.46 -20.22 7.97
N PHE A 159 -6.66 -19.31 7.41
CA PHE A 159 -5.31 -19.57 6.94
C PHE A 159 -4.32 -18.71 7.73
N GLY A 160 -3.24 -19.29 8.25
CA GLY A 160 -2.24 -18.57 9.04
C GLY A 160 -1.00 -18.22 8.22
N PHE A 161 -0.58 -16.95 8.22
CA PHE A 161 0.69 -16.50 7.65
C PHE A 161 1.83 -16.79 8.64
N GLU A 162 2.67 -17.79 8.34
CA GLU A 162 3.69 -18.28 9.28
C GLU A 162 4.76 -17.22 9.57
N GLY A 163 4.92 -16.87 10.84
CA GLY A 163 5.91 -15.89 11.30
C GLY A 163 5.51 -14.42 11.11
N ASP A 164 4.40 -14.14 10.42
CA ASP A 164 3.88 -12.78 10.28
C ASP A 164 3.17 -12.33 11.56
N ILE A 165 3.17 -11.01 11.79
CA ILE A 165 2.42 -10.33 12.86
C ILE A 165 1.42 -9.31 12.32
N ALA A 166 1.38 -9.17 10.99
CA ALA A 166 0.47 -8.30 10.26
C ALA A 166 -0.08 -9.05 9.04
N ALA A 167 -1.38 -8.90 8.78
CA ALA A 167 -2.08 -9.38 7.62
C ALA A 167 -2.90 -8.22 7.04
N PHE A 168 -2.40 -7.62 5.95
CA PHE A 168 -2.94 -6.36 5.40
C PHE A 168 -3.11 -6.36 3.88
N ALA A 169 -2.92 -7.50 3.23
CA ALA A 169 -3.03 -7.63 1.78
C ALA A 169 -4.47 -7.97 1.40
N GLU A 170 -4.97 -7.39 0.31
CA GLU A 170 -6.28 -7.77 -0.21
C GLU A 170 -6.18 -9.09 -1.00
N PRO A 171 -7.04 -10.09 -0.74
CA PRO A 171 -7.13 -11.26 -1.58
C PRO A 171 -7.72 -10.91 -2.95
N THR A 172 -7.17 -11.50 -4.01
CA THR A 172 -7.80 -11.54 -5.33
C THR A 172 -8.39 -12.92 -5.57
N VAL A 173 -9.64 -12.96 -6.01
CA VAL A 173 -10.42 -14.18 -6.16
C VAL A 173 -10.99 -14.26 -7.57
N ILE A 174 -10.70 -15.35 -8.27
CA ILE A 174 -11.21 -15.61 -9.62
C ILE A 174 -11.74 -17.03 -9.65
N GLY A 175 -13.06 -17.18 -9.73
CA GLY A 175 -13.70 -18.49 -9.59
C GLY A 175 -13.41 -19.10 -8.23
N ASN A 176 -12.67 -20.22 -8.19
CA ASN A 176 -12.27 -20.90 -6.95
C ASN A 176 -10.80 -20.67 -6.57
N GLN A 177 -10.13 -19.68 -7.18
CA GLN A 177 -8.71 -19.41 -6.96
C GLN A 177 -8.54 -18.11 -6.18
N ILE A 178 -7.76 -18.16 -5.11
CA ILE A 178 -7.33 -17.00 -4.33
C ILE A 178 -5.84 -16.78 -4.57
N PHE A 179 -5.45 -15.53 -4.82
CA PHE A 179 -4.07 -15.05 -4.77
C PHE A 179 -3.95 -13.95 -3.73
N ILE A 180 -3.00 -14.10 -2.81
CA ILE A 180 -2.79 -13.12 -1.74
C ILE A 180 -1.31 -13.02 -1.35
N GLY A 181 -0.85 -11.80 -1.11
CA GLY A 181 0.47 -11.50 -0.57
C GLY A 181 0.52 -11.53 0.95
N SER A 182 1.73 -11.63 1.52
CA SER A 182 1.94 -11.59 2.98
C SER A 182 2.92 -10.50 3.40
N ALA A 183 2.97 -10.21 4.70
CA ALA A 183 3.95 -9.28 5.27
C ALA A 183 5.39 -9.83 5.15
N SER A 184 5.54 -11.15 5.11
CA SER A 184 6.80 -11.84 4.82
C SER A 184 7.23 -11.81 3.34
N GLY A 185 6.40 -11.28 2.44
CA GLY A 185 6.69 -11.19 1.01
C GLY A 185 6.38 -12.47 0.23
N VAL A 186 5.51 -13.33 0.73
CA VAL A 186 5.10 -14.57 0.06
C VAL A 186 3.77 -14.35 -0.64
N VAL A 187 3.71 -14.66 -1.93
CA VAL A 187 2.46 -14.86 -2.66
C VAL A 187 1.99 -16.29 -2.41
N HIS A 188 0.73 -16.42 -2.05
CA HIS A 188 0.05 -17.69 -1.86
C HIS A 188 -1.03 -17.83 -2.94
N ALA A 189 -0.96 -18.90 -3.73
CA ALA A 189 -2.10 -19.37 -4.52
C ALA A 189 -2.79 -20.49 -3.75
N MET A 190 -4.10 -20.36 -3.57
CA MET A 190 -4.89 -21.31 -2.78
C MET A 190 -6.29 -21.49 -3.37
N ARG A 191 -6.94 -22.57 -2.99
CA ARG A 191 -8.34 -22.80 -3.33
C ARG A 191 -9.26 -22.03 -2.37
N ALA A 192 -10.31 -21.43 -2.91
CA ALA A 192 -11.23 -20.63 -2.12
C ALA A 192 -12.17 -21.47 -1.23
N ASP A 193 -12.54 -22.66 -1.68
CA ASP A 193 -13.40 -23.59 -0.93
C ASP A 193 -12.74 -24.22 0.31
N THR A 194 -11.42 -24.40 0.30
CA THR A 194 -10.69 -25.21 1.28
C THR A 194 -9.55 -24.45 1.96
N GLY A 195 -9.07 -23.35 1.36
CA GLY A 195 -7.92 -22.59 1.85
C GLY A 195 -6.57 -23.32 1.73
N CYS A 196 -6.52 -24.51 1.13
CA CYS A 196 -5.25 -25.23 0.93
C CYS A 196 -4.40 -24.59 -0.17
N LEU A 197 -3.08 -24.67 -0.02
CA LEU A 197 -2.12 -24.08 -0.95
C LEU A 197 -1.94 -24.89 -2.22
N GLN A 198 -1.83 -24.22 -3.35
CA GLN A 198 -1.45 -24.83 -4.63
C GLN A 198 0.02 -24.56 -4.94
N TRP A 199 0.47 -23.32 -4.77
CA TRP A 199 1.88 -22.92 -4.89
C TRP A 199 2.18 -21.66 -4.08
N THR A 200 3.46 -21.37 -3.87
CA THR A 200 3.94 -20.12 -3.25
C THR A 200 5.08 -19.50 -4.04
N PHE A 201 5.22 -18.16 -3.98
CA PHE A 201 6.34 -17.41 -4.56
C PHE A 201 6.90 -16.41 -3.53
N GLN A 202 8.22 -16.30 -3.41
CA GLN A 202 8.88 -15.35 -2.49
C GLN A 202 9.38 -14.11 -3.24
N ALA A 203 8.79 -12.96 -2.94
CA ALA A 203 9.23 -11.64 -3.41
C ALA A 203 10.35 -11.07 -2.52
N ASN A 204 10.94 -9.95 -2.96
CA ASN A 204 11.97 -9.24 -2.22
C ASN A 204 11.46 -8.56 -0.94
N GLY A 205 10.21 -8.10 -0.92
CA GLY A 205 9.62 -7.39 0.21
C GLY A 205 8.16 -7.78 0.49
N PRO A 206 7.57 -7.24 1.55
CA PRO A 206 6.16 -7.43 1.90
C PRO A 206 5.26 -7.04 0.75
N ILE A 207 4.18 -7.78 0.61
CA ILE A 207 3.21 -7.59 -0.45
C ILE A 207 1.92 -7.10 0.22
N ARG A 208 1.70 -5.78 0.18
CA ARG A 208 0.45 -5.16 0.61
C ARG A 208 -0.54 -4.99 -0.54
N SER A 209 -0.01 -4.72 -1.74
CA SER A 209 -0.78 -4.55 -2.96
C SER A 209 -1.69 -5.75 -3.19
N ALA A 210 -2.94 -5.50 -3.61
CA ALA A 210 -3.74 -6.54 -4.24
C ALA A 210 -3.00 -7.04 -5.50
N ILE A 211 -3.14 -8.33 -5.80
CA ILE A 211 -2.52 -8.98 -6.96
C ILE A 211 -3.52 -8.98 -8.10
N VAL A 212 -3.17 -8.49 -9.29
CA VAL A 212 -4.10 -8.52 -10.43
C VAL A 212 -3.78 -9.69 -11.34
N ALA A 213 -4.77 -10.52 -11.65
CA ALA A 213 -4.66 -11.52 -12.71
C ALA A 213 -5.14 -10.95 -14.05
N THR A 214 -4.47 -11.32 -15.14
CA THR A 214 -4.84 -10.87 -16.48
C THR A 214 -4.53 -11.94 -17.54
N PRO A 215 -5.38 -12.12 -18.57
CA PRO A 215 -5.03 -12.95 -19.72
C PRO A 215 -3.83 -12.39 -20.48
N PHE A 216 -2.93 -13.27 -20.91
CA PHE A 216 -1.75 -12.93 -21.69
C PHE A 216 -1.30 -14.14 -22.51
N GLU A 217 -1.33 -14.05 -23.84
CA GLU A 217 -0.76 -15.06 -24.76
C GLU A 217 -1.15 -16.53 -24.44
N GLY A 218 -2.45 -16.79 -24.24
CA GLY A 218 -2.95 -18.15 -23.98
C GLY A 218 -2.77 -18.65 -22.54
N ARG A 219 -2.26 -17.80 -21.64
CA ARG A 219 -2.15 -18.05 -20.19
C ARG A 219 -2.66 -16.84 -19.39
N HIS A 220 -2.47 -16.88 -18.07
CA HIS A 220 -2.75 -15.76 -17.18
C HIS A 220 -1.49 -15.34 -16.44
N LEU A 221 -1.29 -14.03 -16.31
CA LEU A 221 -0.25 -13.44 -15.47
C LEU A 221 -0.86 -12.89 -14.18
N LEU A 222 -0.08 -12.94 -13.10
CA LEU A 222 -0.32 -12.25 -11.84
C LEU A 222 0.65 -11.08 -11.73
N VAL A 223 0.14 -9.86 -11.53
CA VAL A 223 0.92 -8.64 -11.46
C VAL A 223 0.71 -7.96 -10.10
N PHE A 224 1.81 -7.64 -9.41
CA PHE A 224 1.76 -6.99 -8.10
C PHE A 224 3.06 -6.24 -7.77
N GLY A 225 2.95 -5.28 -6.85
CA GLY A 225 4.09 -4.54 -6.30
C GLY A 225 4.42 -4.95 -4.86
N ASP A 226 5.68 -4.81 -4.46
CA ASP A 226 6.12 -4.95 -3.07
C ASP A 226 6.52 -3.62 -2.42
N LEU A 227 6.58 -3.62 -1.08
CA LEU A 227 6.92 -2.44 -0.28
C LEU A 227 8.40 -2.03 -0.35
N THR A 228 9.20 -2.69 -1.18
CA THR A 228 10.60 -2.35 -1.47
C THR A 228 10.83 -1.80 -2.89
N GLY A 229 9.76 -1.64 -3.67
CA GLY A 229 9.78 -0.98 -4.97
C GLY A 229 9.76 -1.90 -6.18
N TRP A 230 9.69 -3.22 -6.01
CA TRP A 230 9.67 -4.14 -7.15
C TRP A 230 8.26 -4.43 -7.62
N LEU A 231 8.08 -4.46 -8.94
CA LEU A 231 6.89 -4.95 -9.61
C LEU A 231 7.21 -6.29 -10.28
N TYR A 232 6.32 -7.27 -10.13
CA TYR A 232 6.48 -8.63 -10.63
C TYR A 232 5.37 -8.97 -11.60
N ALA A 233 5.68 -9.84 -12.56
CA ALA A 233 4.69 -10.69 -13.22
C ALA A 233 5.04 -12.16 -13.01
N LEU A 234 4.08 -12.93 -12.55
CA LEU A 234 4.18 -14.37 -12.40
C LEU A 234 3.22 -15.06 -13.34
N ASP A 235 3.57 -16.26 -13.80
CA ASP A 235 2.63 -17.19 -14.38
C ASP A 235 1.61 -17.63 -13.32
N ALA A 236 0.32 -17.41 -13.55
CA ALA A 236 -0.70 -17.68 -12.53
C ALA A 236 -0.85 -19.18 -12.22
N ALA A 237 -0.59 -20.05 -13.21
CA ALA A 237 -0.77 -21.49 -13.05
C ALA A 237 0.36 -22.10 -12.20
N THR A 238 1.59 -21.62 -12.37
CA THR A 238 2.80 -22.22 -11.81
C THR A 238 3.49 -21.40 -10.73
N GLY A 239 3.17 -20.11 -10.63
CA GLY A 239 3.87 -19.17 -9.75
C GLY A 239 5.27 -18.77 -10.23
N GLN A 240 5.68 -19.22 -11.42
CA GLN A 240 7.00 -18.88 -11.95
C GLN A 240 7.09 -17.41 -12.35
N GLN A 241 8.15 -16.73 -11.95
CA GLN A 241 8.39 -15.36 -12.33
C GLN A 241 8.68 -15.25 -13.83
N VAL A 242 7.87 -14.46 -14.53
CA VAL A 242 8.06 -14.15 -15.96
C VAL A 242 9.03 -12.99 -16.11
N TRP A 243 8.77 -11.90 -15.37
CA TRP A 243 9.67 -10.76 -15.30
C TRP A 243 9.51 -10.04 -13.95
N ARG A 244 10.48 -9.21 -13.62
CA ARG A 244 10.39 -8.22 -12.54
C ARG A 244 11.13 -6.96 -12.92
N VAL A 245 10.64 -5.82 -12.48
CA VAL A 245 11.23 -4.50 -12.73
C VAL A 245 11.09 -3.61 -11.50
N ARG A 246 11.94 -2.58 -11.40
CA ARG A 246 11.85 -1.54 -10.38
C ARG A 246 11.52 -0.20 -11.06
N PRO A 247 10.24 0.22 -11.10
CA PRO A 247 9.82 1.39 -11.89
C PRO A 247 10.26 2.75 -11.32
N GLU A 248 10.72 2.78 -10.06
CA GLU A 248 11.24 3.97 -9.41
C GLU A 248 12.53 3.62 -8.64
N ALA A 249 13.59 4.35 -8.96
CA ALA A 249 14.94 4.12 -8.46
C ALA A 249 15.13 4.69 -7.05
N HIS A 250 14.32 5.68 -6.65
CA HIS A 250 14.40 6.30 -5.33
C HIS A 250 14.48 5.24 -4.21
N GLU A 251 15.42 5.39 -3.28
CA GLU A 251 15.73 4.32 -2.32
C GLU A 251 14.62 4.07 -1.29
N ALA A 252 13.77 5.07 -1.06
CA ALA A 252 12.61 4.99 -0.17
C ALA A 252 11.31 4.56 -0.89
N VAL A 253 11.35 4.22 -2.19
CA VAL A 253 10.17 3.78 -2.95
C VAL A 253 9.43 2.62 -2.27
N ARG A 254 8.10 2.63 -2.39
CA ARG A 254 7.25 1.47 -2.09
C ARG A 254 6.08 1.41 -3.08
N LEU A 255 5.68 0.19 -3.46
CA LEU A 255 4.48 -0.04 -4.27
C LEU A 255 3.40 -0.62 -3.35
N SER A 256 2.54 0.25 -2.80
CA SER A 256 1.51 -0.13 -1.84
C SER A 256 0.13 -0.31 -2.45
N ALA A 257 -0.15 0.35 -3.56
CA ALA A 257 -1.42 0.28 -4.28
C ALA A 257 -1.45 -0.90 -5.25
N ALA A 258 -2.66 -1.42 -5.51
CA ALA A 258 -2.88 -2.35 -6.61
C ALA A 258 -2.53 -1.68 -7.95
N PRO A 259 -1.78 -2.34 -8.85
CA PRO A 259 -1.67 -1.88 -10.22
C PRO A 259 -3.02 -2.03 -10.93
N VAL A 260 -3.24 -1.30 -12.02
CA VAL A 260 -4.41 -1.48 -12.89
C VAL A 260 -3.95 -1.74 -14.31
N LEU A 261 -4.62 -2.67 -15.00
CA LEU A 261 -4.23 -3.12 -16.32
C LEU A 261 -5.28 -2.77 -17.37
N HIS A 262 -4.84 -2.29 -18.53
CA HIS A 262 -5.69 -2.02 -19.68
C HIS A 262 -4.85 -2.03 -20.96
N GLU A 263 -5.38 -2.61 -22.04
CA GLU A 263 -4.74 -2.59 -23.39
C GLU A 263 -3.26 -3.03 -23.38
N GLY A 264 -2.90 -4.02 -22.55
CA GLY A 264 -1.53 -4.51 -22.44
C GLY A 264 -0.57 -3.58 -21.69
N LEU A 265 -1.08 -2.52 -21.06
CA LEU A 265 -0.35 -1.65 -20.14
C LEU A 265 -0.70 -1.96 -18.67
N ILE A 266 0.25 -1.68 -17.80
CA ILE A 266 0.16 -1.74 -16.35
C ILE A 266 0.39 -0.33 -15.82
N PHE A 267 -0.60 0.26 -15.18
CA PHE A 267 -0.50 1.53 -14.48
C PHE A 267 -0.15 1.29 -13.02
N VAL A 268 0.98 1.83 -12.59
CA VAL A 268 1.57 1.60 -11.27
C VAL A 268 1.62 2.94 -10.52
N PRO A 269 0.79 3.12 -9.48
CA PRO A 269 0.97 4.18 -8.49
C PRO A 269 2.26 4.01 -7.71
N VAL A 270 3.01 5.08 -7.51
CA VAL A 270 4.29 5.06 -6.79
C VAL A 270 4.22 5.94 -5.55
N ALA A 271 4.53 5.34 -4.40
CA ALA A 271 4.61 5.97 -3.10
C ALA A 271 6.01 5.82 -2.47
N SER A 272 6.19 6.39 -1.29
CA SER A 272 7.48 6.40 -0.60
C SER A 272 7.36 6.18 0.90
N TRP A 273 8.47 5.74 1.48
CA TRP A 273 8.75 5.72 2.91
C TRP A 273 9.45 7.00 3.38
N GLU A 274 9.83 7.90 2.48
CA GLU A 274 10.64 9.07 2.81
C GLU A 274 9.98 10.01 3.83
N GLU A 275 8.66 10.15 3.77
CA GLU A 275 7.86 10.86 4.78
C GLU A 275 8.18 10.39 6.20
N SER A 276 8.24 9.07 6.38
CA SER A 276 8.60 8.50 7.66
C SER A 276 10.10 8.66 7.92
N ARG A 277 10.99 8.51 6.90
CA ARG A 277 12.47 8.59 7.03
C ARG A 277 12.95 9.91 7.63
N ALA A 278 12.18 10.98 7.45
CA ALA A 278 12.38 12.26 8.11
C ALA A 278 12.45 12.19 9.65
N LEU A 279 11.94 11.12 10.29
CA LEU A 279 12.11 10.88 11.73
C LEU A 279 13.58 10.75 12.15
N ASN A 280 14.46 10.32 11.25
CA ASN A 280 15.89 10.35 11.49
C ASN A 280 16.45 11.74 11.20
N ALA A 281 16.93 12.43 12.23
CA ALA A 281 17.54 13.76 12.09
C ALA A 281 18.77 13.77 11.18
N ASP A 282 19.44 12.62 10.99
CA ASP A 282 20.62 12.47 10.13
C ASP A 282 20.27 12.10 8.68
N TYR A 283 18.99 11.88 8.35
CA TYR A 283 18.55 11.55 6.99
C TYR A 283 18.40 12.83 6.15
N PRO A 284 19.13 12.98 5.03
CA PRO A 284 18.95 14.13 4.14
C PRO A 284 17.56 14.08 3.49
N CYS A 285 16.67 15.00 3.85
CA CYS A 285 15.26 14.94 3.48
C CYS A 285 14.79 16.23 2.81
N CYS A 286 14.00 16.20 1.74
CA CYS A 286 13.38 15.05 1.12
C CYS A 286 13.46 15.21 -0.41
N THR A 287 13.55 14.12 -1.16
CA THR A 287 13.82 14.16 -2.61
C THR A 287 12.85 13.34 -3.46
N PHE A 288 11.99 12.53 -2.84
CA PHE A 288 11.02 11.69 -3.51
C PHE A 288 9.95 12.53 -4.21
N ARG A 289 9.51 12.04 -5.36
CA ARG A 289 8.39 12.61 -6.13
C ARG A 289 7.43 11.49 -6.50
N GLY A 290 6.18 11.59 -6.06
CA GLY A 290 5.16 10.63 -6.44
C GLY A 290 4.93 10.61 -7.95
N SER A 291 4.60 9.43 -8.47
CA SER A 291 4.43 9.25 -9.92
C SER A 291 3.44 8.14 -10.24
N VAL A 292 2.88 8.21 -11.45
CA VAL A 292 2.27 7.06 -12.12
C VAL A 292 3.24 6.58 -13.20
N VAL A 293 3.46 5.28 -13.25
CA VAL A 293 4.30 4.63 -14.28
C VAL A 293 3.43 3.68 -15.08
N ALA A 294 3.42 3.84 -16.40
CA ALA A 294 2.84 2.86 -17.31
C ALA A 294 3.93 1.96 -17.87
N LEU A 295 3.74 0.65 -17.74
CA LEU A 295 4.65 -0.38 -18.22
C LEU A 295 3.93 -1.33 -19.15
N ARG A 296 4.64 -1.92 -20.10
CA ARG A 296 4.08 -2.98 -20.96
C ARG A 296 3.98 -4.30 -20.20
N LEU A 297 2.83 -4.94 -20.27
CA LEU A 297 2.54 -6.22 -19.62
C LEU A 297 3.50 -7.34 -20.05
N ARG A 298 3.94 -7.32 -21.32
CA ARG A 298 4.76 -8.39 -21.89
C ARG A 298 6.14 -8.53 -21.23
N ASP A 299 6.77 -7.42 -20.85
CA ASP A 299 8.19 -7.37 -20.48
C ASP A 299 8.49 -6.43 -19.30
N GLY A 300 7.50 -5.71 -18.78
CA GLY A 300 7.70 -4.67 -17.76
C GLY A 300 8.41 -3.42 -18.30
N GLY A 301 8.58 -3.28 -19.62
CA GLY A 301 9.26 -2.14 -20.23
C GLY A 301 8.46 -0.85 -20.10
N LEU A 302 9.15 0.26 -19.88
CA LEU A 302 8.54 1.58 -19.70
C LEU A 302 7.79 2.03 -20.96
N ALA A 303 6.51 2.37 -20.81
CA ALA A 303 5.73 3.08 -21.82
C ALA A 303 5.79 4.58 -21.57
N TRP A 304 5.42 5.02 -20.37
CA TRP A 304 5.56 6.41 -19.92
C TRP A 304 5.64 6.49 -18.39
N LYS A 305 6.14 7.63 -17.90
CA LYS A 305 6.17 7.97 -16.48
C LYS A 305 5.80 9.44 -16.29
N ARG A 306 4.92 9.71 -15.33
CA ARG A 306 4.53 11.07 -14.96
C ARG A 306 4.74 11.30 -13.46
N TYR A 307 5.61 12.26 -13.14
CA TYR A 307 5.73 12.78 -11.78
C TYR A 307 4.60 13.79 -11.48
N MET A 308 4.09 13.76 -10.25
CA MET A 308 3.15 14.76 -9.72
C MET A 308 3.89 16.02 -9.23
N ILE A 309 5.20 15.91 -9.01
CA ILE A 309 6.09 17.06 -8.81
C ILE A 309 6.95 17.16 -10.06
N PRO A 310 6.71 18.14 -10.96
CA PRO A 310 7.47 18.26 -12.20
C PRO A 310 8.95 18.52 -11.96
N ASP A 311 9.23 19.42 -11.01
CA ASP A 311 10.59 19.87 -10.73
C ASP A 311 11.37 18.82 -9.95
N ALA A 312 12.69 18.78 -10.16
CA ALA A 312 13.55 17.97 -9.32
C ALA A 312 13.74 18.65 -7.97
N ALA A 313 13.88 17.85 -6.91
CA ALA A 313 14.22 18.40 -5.60
C ALA A 313 15.60 19.08 -5.66
N MET A 314 15.67 20.29 -5.11
CA MET A 314 16.89 21.07 -4.99
C MET A 314 17.28 21.20 -3.52
N HIS A 315 18.56 21.41 -3.25
CA HIS A 315 19.04 21.66 -1.89
C HIS A 315 18.44 22.96 -1.35
N THR A 316 17.70 22.87 -0.25
CA THR A 316 17.01 24.00 0.40
C THR A 316 17.77 24.55 1.61
N GLY A 317 18.79 23.84 2.10
CA GLY A 317 19.65 24.29 3.19
C GLY A 317 19.98 23.19 4.20
N LYS A 318 20.41 23.61 5.38
CA LYS A 318 20.68 22.70 6.51
C LYS A 318 20.26 23.38 7.82
N PRO A 319 19.33 22.80 8.61
CA PRO A 319 18.98 23.33 9.92
C PRO A 319 20.17 23.32 10.89
N PRO A 320 20.14 24.14 11.97
CA PRO A 320 21.23 24.19 12.96
C PRO A 320 21.57 22.82 13.57
N THR A 321 20.58 21.95 13.69
CA THR A 321 20.72 20.54 14.06
C THR A 321 20.06 19.68 12.97
N GLY A 322 20.70 18.58 12.57
CA GLY A 322 20.20 17.65 11.55
C GLY A 322 20.95 17.66 10.21
N ALA A 323 20.42 16.94 9.24
CA ALA A 323 20.97 16.75 7.90
C ALA A 323 20.53 17.81 6.89
N GLU A 324 21.10 17.77 5.69
CA GLU A 324 20.71 18.63 4.57
C GLU A 324 19.24 18.44 4.19
N THR A 325 18.61 19.54 3.78
CA THR A 325 17.22 19.55 3.34
C THR A 325 17.09 19.79 1.84
N PHE A 326 16.06 19.17 1.25
CA PHE A 326 15.76 19.24 -0.17
C PHE A 326 14.26 19.40 -0.42
N GLY A 327 13.89 19.99 -1.55
CA GLY A 327 12.51 20.04 -2.03
C GLY A 327 12.36 20.77 -3.37
N PRO A 328 11.16 20.75 -3.99
CA PRO A 328 9.92 20.16 -3.49
C PRO A 328 9.95 18.63 -3.50
N SER A 329 9.19 17.98 -2.61
CA SER A 329 9.11 16.52 -2.52
C SER A 329 7.77 16.02 -1.98
N GLY A 330 7.53 14.71 -2.03
CA GLY A 330 6.32 14.04 -1.57
C GLY A 330 5.33 13.76 -2.69
N VAL A 331 4.05 14.05 -2.44
CA VAL A 331 2.92 13.87 -3.37
C VAL A 331 2.80 12.41 -3.80
N ALA A 332 2.99 11.49 -2.85
CA ALA A 332 2.93 10.05 -3.09
C ALA A 332 1.55 9.62 -3.60
N ILE A 333 1.53 8.62 -4.49
CA ILE A 333 0.27 8.01 -4.95
C ILE A 333 0.20 6.61 -4.37
N TRP A 334 -0.59 6.48 -3.30
CA TRP A 334 -0.62 5.28 -2.48
C TRP A 334 -1.94 4.50 -2.55
N GLY A 335 -2.95 5.05 -3.24
CA GLY A 335 -4.18 4.38 -3.67
C GLY A 335 -4.11 3.86 -5.11
N ALA A 336 -4.99 2.93 -5.45
CA ALA A 336 -5.17 2.43 -6.81
C ALA A 336 -5.63 3.56 -7.76
N VAL A 337 -5.30 3.44 -9.05
CA VAL A 337 -5.78 4.37 -10.08
C VAL A 337 -7.23 4.03 -10.45
N THR A 338 -7.98 5.02 -10.91
CA THR A 338 -9.34 4.84 -11.44
C THR A 338 -9.33 5.06 -12.94
N LEU A 339 -9.91 4.14 -13.72
CA LEU A 339 -9.97 4.28 -15.17
C LEU A 339 -11.33 4.78 -15.63
N ASP A 340 -11.29 5.78 -16.50
CA ASP A 340 -12.43 6.25 -17.28
C ASP A 340 -12.14 5.99 -18.76
N LEU A 341 -12.68 4.87 -19.24
CA LEU A 341 -12.44 4.43 -20.61
C LEU A 341 -13.22 5.28 -21.62
N LYS A 342 -14.35 5.88 -21.21
CA LYS A 342 -15.15 6.76 -22.06
C LYS A 342 -14.37 8.02 -22.42
N ARG A 343 -13.68 8.63 -21.44
CA ARG A 343 -12.86 9.83 -21.65
C ARG A 343 -11.40 9.52 -21.94
N ARG A 344 -10.99 8.25 -21.93
CA ARG A 344 -9.60 7.78 -21.94
C ARG A 344 -8.75 8.52 -20.91
N ARG A 345 -9.21 8.48 -19.66
CA ARG A 345 -8.54 9.11 -18.51
C ARG A 345 -8.17 8.08 -17.45
N LEU A 346 -7.11 8.41 -16.73
CA LEU A 346 -6.72 7.79 -15.49
C LEU A 346 -6.79 8.86 -14.39
N TYR A 347 -7.48 8.56 -13.31
CA TYR A 347 -7.57 9.46 -12.15
C TYR A 347 -6.73 8.92 -11.00
N VAL A 348 -5.99 9.82 -10.35
CA VAL A 348 -5.26 9.54 -9.12
C VAL A 348 -5.60 10.55 -8.05
N THR A 349 -5.62 10.08 -6.81
CA THR A 349 -5.60 10.91 -5.62
C THR A 349 -4.16 10.97 -5.08
N THR A 350 -3.75 12.15 -4.62
CA THR A 350 -2.35 12.40 -4.24
C THR A 350 -2.20 12.72 -2.76
N GLY A 351 -1.03 12.30 -2.24
CA GLY A 351 -0.53 12.63 -0.92
C GLY A 351 -0.13 14.10 -0.76
N ASN A 352 0.24 14.46 0.46
CA ASN A 352 0.77 15.75 0.85
C ASN A 352 2.22 15.95 0.34
N ASN A 353 2.74 17.18 0.40
CA ASN A 353 4.17 17.44 0.19
C ASN A 353 4.98 17.06 1.44
N TYR A 354 6.20 16.54 1.29
CA TYR A 354 7.07 16.20 2.43
C TYR A 354 8.01 17.34 2.85
N SER A 355 8.31 18.23 1.91
CA SER A 355 9.16 19.40 2.11
C SER A 355 8.71 20.56 1.23
N LEU A 356 9.13 21.77 1.62
CA LEU A 356 8.91 23.00 0.87
C LEU A 356 9.77 23.05 -0.41
N PRO A 357 9.36 23.82 -1.43
CA PRO A 357 8.07 24.52 -1.53
C PRO A 357 6.89 23.56 -1.73
N ALA A 358 5.70 23.97 -1.31
CA ALA A 358 4.46 23.25 -1.61
C ALA A 358 4.17 23.30 -3.12
N THR A 359 3.44 22.30 -3.63
CA THR A 359 3.14 22.14 -5.05
C THR A 359 1.64 22.03 -5.30
N ALA A 360 1.18 22.40 -6.49
CA ALA A 360 -0.25 22.43 -6.84
C ALA A 360 -0.89 21.04 -7.05
N MET A 361 -0.11 19.97 -6.92
CA MET A 361 -0.57 18.58 -7.12
C MET A 361 -0.56 17.78 -5.83
N SER A 362 -0.19 18.36 -4.68
CA SER A 362 -0.44 17.73 -3.38
C SER A 362 -1.93 17.77 -3.07
N ASP A 363 -2.41 16.79 -2.30
CA ASP A 363 -3.77 16.78 -1.76
C ASP A 363 -4.84 17.01 -2.84
N ALA A 364 -4.62 16.41 -4.01
CA ALA A 364 -5.35 16.69 -5.23
C ALA A 364 -5.94 15.43 -5.84
N ILE A 365 -7.00 15.62 -6.62
CA ILE A 365 -7.38 14.68 -7.67
C ILE A 365 -6.75 15.15 -8.98
N VAL A 366 -6.07 14.25 -9.67
CA VAL A 366 -5.34 14.53 -10.92
C VAL A 366 -5.84 13.60 -12.01
N ALA A 367 -6.23 14.18 -13.14
CA ALA A 367 -6.60 13.46 -14.34
C ALA A 367 -5.43 13.40 -15.30
N LEU A 368 -5.08 12.19 -15.71
CA LEU A 368 -4.07 11.91 -16.72
C LEU A 368 -4.72 11.36 -17.97
N ASP A 369 -4.18 11.72 -19.12
CA ASP A 369 -4.45 11.04 -20.37
C ASP A 369 -3.94 9.60 -20.29
N LEU A 370 -4.79 8.64 -20.62
CA LEU A 370 -4.50 7.21 -20.42
C LEU A 370 -3.32 6.72 -21.26
N ASP A 371 -3.17 7.26 -22.47
CA ASP A 371 -2.19 6.82 -23.46
C ASP A 371 -0.82 7.45 -23.23
N THR A 372 -0.79 8.74 -22.89
CA THR A 372 0.43 9.54 -22.83
C THR A 372 0.92 9.82 -21.40
N GLY A 373 0.05 9.66 -20.40
CA GLY A 373 0.33 10.09 -19.03
C GLY A 373 0.48 11.60 -18.88
N ASN A 374 0.01 12.40 -19.85
CA ASN A 374 -0.04 13.85 -19.72
C ASN A 374 -1.12 14.25 -18.73
N ILE A 375 -0.84 15.24 -17.88
CA ILE A 375 -1.86 15.79 -16.99
C ILE A 375 -2.84 16.60 -17.82
N VAL A 376 -4.12 16.26 -17.71
CA VAL A 376 -5.22 16.94 -18.41
C VAL A 376 -5.79 18.05 -17.52
N TRP A 377 -6.03 17.73 -16.25
CA TRP A 377 -6.43 18.69 -15.23
C TRP A 377 -6.08 18.17 -13.84
N SER A 378 -6.00 19.08 -12.87
CA SER A 378 -5.90 18.76 -11.45
C SER A 378 -6.80 19.67 -10.62
N ARG A 379 -7.20 19.19 -9.44
CA ARG A 379 -7.97 19.94 -8.44
C ARG A 379 -7.41 19.64 -7.06
N GLN A 380 -6.69 20.61 -6.52
CA GLN A 380 -6.15 20.55 -5.16
C GLN A 380 -7.26 20.86 -4.16
N ALA A 381 -7.47 19.96 -3.21
CA ALA A 381 -8.43 20.12 -2.14
C ALA A 381 -7.84 20.90 -0.96
N LEU A 382 -6.53 20.73 -0.68
CA LEU A 382 -5.85 21.43 0.40
C LEU A 382 -4.47 21.94 -0.04
N PRO A 383 -4.28 23.25 -0.22
CA PRO A 383 -2.96 23.82 -0.49
C PRO A 383 -2.09 23.90 0.77
N ASN A 384 -0.77 23.86 0.58
CA ASN A 384 0.23 24.05 1.63
C ASN A 384 0.23 23.00 2.76
N ASP A 385 -0.29 21.80 2.51
CA ASP A 385 -0.05 20.66 3.38
C ASP A 385 1.36 20.11 3.15
N VAL A 386 2.30 20.62 3.95
CA VAL A 386 3.69 20.18 3.94
C VAL A 386 3.98 19.47 5.26
N TYR A 387 4.02 18.15 5.21
CA TYR A 387 4.12 17.28 6.37
C TYR A 387 5.07 16.12 6.14
N ASN A 388 5.87 15.82 7.16
CA ASN A 388 6.55 14.54 7.26
C ASN A 388 6.51 14.06 8.72
N SER A 389 6.88 12.81 8.97
CA SER A 389 6.70 12.20 10.30
C SER A 389 7.54 12.86 11.40
N ALA A 390 8.57 13.65 11.10
CA ALA A 390 9.34 14.43 12.08
C ALA A 390 8.46 15.44 12.84
N CYS A 391 7.39 15.90 12.20
CA CYS A 391 6.38 16.79 12.78
C CYS A 391 5.51 16.13 13.86
N SER A 392 5.51 14.80 13.93
CA SER A 392 4.71 14.06 14.91
C SER A 392 5.35 13.96 16.29
N LEU A 393 6.61 14.39 16.47
CA LEU A 393 7.34 14.31 17.73
C LEU A 393 7.09 15.55 18.61
N THR A 394 7.25 15.37 19.93
CA THR A 394 7.12 16.45 20.92
C THR A 394 8.37 16.46 21.84
N PRO A 395 9.25 17.48 21.76
CA PRO A 395 9.25 18.55 20.74
C PRO A 395 9.46 18.00 19.32
N LYS A 396 9.05 18.77 18.32
CA LYS A 396 9.21 18.40 16.89
C LYS A 396 10.69 18.22 16.56
N ALA A 397 11.00 17.24 15.71
CA ALA A 397 12.37 17.05 15.24
C ALA A 397 12.74 18.09 14.17
N ALA A 398 14.03 18.33 14.01
CA ALA A 398 14.57 19.35 13.10
C ALA A 398 14.19 19.14 11.62
N GLY A 399 13.84 17.91 11.22
CA GLY A 399 13.35 17.61 9.87
C GLY A 399 11.90 18.00 9.61
N CYS A 400 11.15 18.51 10.61
CA CYS A 400 9.77 18.95 10.40
C CYS A 400 9.75 20.25 9.60
N PRO A 401 9.08 20.29 8.43
CA PRO A 401 8.96 21.50 7.62
C PRO A 401 8.28 22.64 8.37
N GLU A 402 8.66 23.87 8.02
CA GLU A 402 7.94 25.06 8.44
C GLU A 402 6.46 24.98 8.04
N GLY A 403 5.57 25.54 8.86
CA GLY A 403 4.13 25.44 8.69
C GLY A 403 3.51 24.21 9.34
N ASN A 404 4.21 23.06 9.37
CA ASN A 404 3.72 21.81 9.97
C ASN A 404 2.31 21.46 9.48
N GLY A 405 2.23 21.03 8.22
CA GLY A 405 0.98 20.62 7.57
C GLY A 405 0.20 19.56 8.36
N PRO A 406 -1.12 19.48 8.17
CA PRO A 406 -1.98 18.59 8.93
C PRO A 406 -1.95 17.11 8.50
N ASP A 407 -1.35 16.76 7.35
CA ASP A 407 -1.46 15.41 6.73
C ASP A 407 -2.90 15.04 6.37
N TYR A 408 -3.60 15.96 5.71
CA TYR A 408 -4.99 15.88 5.27
C TYR A 408 -5.09 15.59 3.77
N ASP A 409 -4.17 14.80 3.24
CA ASP A 409 -4.21 14.33 1.87
C ASP A 409 -5.39 13.42 1.57
N PHE A 410 -5.56 13.10 0.29
CA PHE A 410 -6.56 12.12 -0.10
C PHE A 410 -6.15 10.72 0.37
N GLY A 411 -7.01 10.15 1.22
CA GLY A 411 -6.84 8.83 1.77
C GLY A 411 -7.07 7.74 0.73
N SER A 412 -8.22 7.83 0.04
CA SER A 412 -8.72 6.73 -0.76
C SER A 412 -8.51 6.94 -2.26
N PRO A 413 -8.50 5.85 -3.05
CA PRO A 413 -8.70 5.94 -4.49
C PRO A 413 -9.99 6.70 -4.83
N ALA A 414 -9.97 7.45 -5.93
CA ALA A 414 -11.19 8.04 -6.47
C ALA A 414 -12.14 6.92 -6.96
N ILE A 415 -13.44 7.19 -6.92
CA ILE A 415 -14.49 6.30 -7.40
C ILE A 415 -15.16 6.97 -8.57
N LEU A 416 -15.20 6.33 -9.74
CA LEU A 416 -16.02 6.80 -10.85
C LEU A 416 -17.40 6.15 -10.73
N VAL A 417 -18.45 6.97 -10.59
CA VAL A 417 -19.83 6.49 -10.48
C VAL A 417 -20.68 7.09 -11.59
N THR A 418 -21.61 6.30 -12.12
CA THR A 418 -22.71 6.81 -12.94
C THR A 418 -23.96 6.90 -12.05
N THR A 419 -24.51 8.10 -11.91
CA THR A 419 -25.75 8.34 -11.17
C THR A 419 -26.95 7.74 -11.92
N THR A 420 -28.08 7.57 -11.23
CA THR A 420 -29.34 7.12 -11.85
C THR A 420 -29.82 8.00 -13.00
N GLY A 421 -29.46 9.28 -13.00
CA GLY A 421 -29.73 10.23 -14.09
C GLY A 421 -28.72 10.19 -15.24
N GLY A 422 -27.75 9.27 -15.23
CA GLY A 422 -26.75 9.11 -16.29
C GLY A 422 -25.55 10.07 -16.21
N ARG A 423 -25.51 10.97 -15.22
CA ARG A 423 -24.34 11.83 -14.96
C ARG A 423 -23.22 11.02 -14.31
N GLU A 424 -21.99 11.20 -14.74
CA GLU A 424 -20.81 10.60 -14.12
C GLU A 424 -20.19 11.57 -13.11
N LEU A 425 -19.73 11.04 -11.97
CA LEU A 425 -19.05 11.80 -10.91
C LEU A 425 -17.81 11.05 -10.44
N LEU A 426 -16.80 11.80 -10.01
CA LEU A 426 -15.65 11.27 -9.29
C LEU A 426 -15.80 11.55 -7.80
N LEU A 427 -15.86 10.50 -6.99
CA LEU A 427 -15.94 10.61 -5.54
C LEU A 427 -14.58 10.35 -4.91
N ALA A 428 -14.12 11.16 -3.96
CA ALA A 428 -12.83 10.95 -3.30
C ALA A 428 -12.91 11.26 -1.81
N GLY A 429 -12.30 10.40 -0.98
CA GLY A 429 -12.28 10.54 0.46
C GLY A 429 -10.96 11.14 0.95
N GLN A 430 -11.06 12.17 1.78
CA GLN A 430 -9.91 12.90 2.31
C GLN A 430 -9.70 12.59 3.80
N LYS A 431 -8.44 12.55 4.24
CA LYS A 431 -8.06 12.38 5.64
C LYS A 431 -8.58 13.52 6.55
N ALA A 432 -8.95 14.67 5.99
CA ALA A 432 -9.68 15.73 6.69
C ALA A 432 -11.09 15.35 7.15
N GLY A 433 -11.57 14.15 6.81
CA GLY A 433 -12.93 13.69 7.09
C GLY A 433 -13.96 14.26 6.11
N ILE A 434 -13.54 14.54 4.88
CA ILE A 434 -14.40 15.09 3.82
C ILE A 434 -14.51 14.08 2.68
N VAL A 435 -15.73 13.85 2.21
CA VAL A 435 -16.01 13.19 0.93
C VAL A 435 -16.30 14.26 -0.10
N TRP A 436 -15.63 14.20 -1.23
CA TRP A 436 -15.74 15.14 -2.34
C TRP A 436 -16.43 14.48 -3.53
N ALA A 437 -17.21 15.24 -4.28
CA ALA A 437 -17.65 14.88 -5.61
C ALA A 437 -17.17 15.91 -6.65
N PHE A 438 -16.55 15.42 -7.71
CA PHE A 438 -16.03 16.21 -8.82
C PHE A 438 -16.72 15.82 -10.12
N ASP A 439 -16.89 16.80 -11.00
CA ASP A 439 -17.45 16.60 -12.33
C ASP A 439 -16.33 16.29 -13.35
N PRO A 440 -16.19 15.05 -13.84
CA PRO A 440 -15.15 14.69 -14.79
C PRO A 440 -15.33 15.36 -16.17
N ASP A 441 -16.55 15.76 -16.55
CA ASP A 441 -16.83 16.46 -17.81
C ASP A 441 -16.45 17.94 -17.75
N ASN A 442 -16.43 18.51 -16.55
CA ASN A 442 -16.07 19.91 -16.33
C ASN A 442 -14.72 20.05 -15.63
N SER A 443 -13.71 19.33 -16.11
CA SER A 443 -12.33 19.39 -15.60
C SER A 443 -12.20 19.20 -14.08
N GLY A 444 -13.07 18.38 -13.48
CA GLY A 444 -13.10 18.12 -12.06
C GLY A 444 -13.67 19.25 -11.20
N THR A 445 -14.53 20.15 -11.71
CA THR A 445 -15.18 21.12 -10.81
C THR A 445 -15.89 20.42 -9.66
N VAL A 446 -15.76 20.95 -8.44
CA VAL A 446 -16.45 20.42 -7.27
C VAL A 446 -17.95 20.58 -7.45
N VAL A 447 -18.67 19.47 -7.32
CA VAL A 447 -20.15 19.43 -7.33
C VAL A 447 -20.68 19.60 -5.92
N TRP A 448 -20.12 18.86 -4.97
CA TRP A 448 -20.41 18.98 -3.55
C TRP A 448 -19.23 18.43 -2.72
N GLN A 449 -19.23 18.77 -1.43
CA GLN A 449 -18.34 18.20 -0.43
C GLN A 449 -19.10 18.03 0.88
N SER A 450 -18.83 16.96 1.62
CA SER A 450 -19.53 16.63 2.85
C SER A 450 -18.57 16.15 3.92
N ARG A 451 -18.70 16.71 5.13
CA ARG A 451 -17.95 16.27 6.30
C ARG A 451 -18.59 15.02 6.88
N VAL A 452 -17.80 13.94 7.00
CA VAL A 452 -18.22 12.64 7.54
C VAL A 452 -17.44 12.23 8.79
N ALA A 453 -16.38 12.98 9.14
CA ALA A 453 -15.49 12.69 10.26
C ALA A 453 -14.79 13.96 10.78
N LYS A 454 -14.15 13.86 11.94
CA LYS A 454 -13.30 14.92 12.50
C LYS A 454 -12.04 15.11 11.65
N GLY A 455 -11.44 14.00 11.21
CA GLY A 455 -10.21 13.99 10.42
C GLY A 455 -8.94 13.94 11.27
N GLY A 456 -7.82 13.57 10.65
CA GLY A 456 -6.54 13.38 11.32
C GLY A 456 -5.47 12.76 10.41
N ILE A 457 -4.22 12.70 10.92
CA ILE A 457 -3.08 12.02 10.27
C ILE A 457 -3.37 10.54 9.99
N ASN A 458 -4.09 9.87 10.90
CA ASN A 458 -4.55 8.49 10.71
C ASN A 458 -5.89 8.41 9.96
N GLY A 459 -6.29 9.51 9.32
CA GLY A 459 -7.48 9.66 8.50
C GLY A 459 -8.73 10.12 9.24
N GLY A 460 -9.61 10.75 8.47
CA GLY A 460 -11.06 10.60 8.56
C GLY A 460 -11.43 9.47 7.60
N VAL A 461 -11.60 9.76 6.31
CA VAL A 461 -11.69 8.71 5.26
C VAL A 461 -10.27 8.35 4.80
N GLN A 462 -9.80 7.15 5.14
CA GLN A 462 -8.40 6.76 4.88
C GLN A 462 -8.22 5.75 3.76
N TRP A 463 -8.84 4.57 3.79
CA TRP A 463 -8.40 3.51 2.86
C TRP A 463 -9.28 3.35 1.62
N GLY A 464 -10.60 3.43 1.78
CA GLY A 464 -11.51 3.20 0.66
C GLY A 464 -12.97 3.41 1.05
N MET A 465 -13.74 3.87 0.08
CA MET A 465 -15.19 3.96 0.14
C MET A 465 -15.79 2.91 -0.79
N ALA A 466 -17.09 2.68 -0.70
CA ALA A 466 -17.83 1.87 -1.67
C ALA A 466 -19.05 2.65 -2.17
N SER A 467 -19.55 2.32 -3.35
CA SER A 467 -20.74 2.95 -3.91
C SER A 467 -21.62 2.00 -4.70
N ASP A 468 -22.93 2.03 -4.43
CA ASP A 468 -23.95 1.29 -5.19
C ASP A 468 -24.53 2.11 -6.38
N GLY A 469 -23.94 3.27 -6.69
CA GLY A 469 -24.42 4.20 -7.72
C GLY A 469 -25.52 5.16 -7.26
N THR A 470 -26.11 4.95 -6.08
CA THR A 470 -27.06 5.87 -5.44
C THR A 470 -26.46 6.53 -4.19
N ARG A 471 -25.68 5.76 -3.43
CA ARG A 471 -25.00 6.14 -2.19
C ARG A 471 -23.51 5.93 -2.32
N VAL A 472 -22.76 6.71 -1.54
CA VAL A 472 -21.37 6.41 -1.20
C VAL A 472 -21.29 6.13 0.30
N TYR A 473 -20.61 5.04 0.64
CA TYR A 473 -20.38 4.59 2.01
C TYR A 473 -18.96 4.90 2.41
N ALA A 474 -18.79 5.79 3.38
CA ALA A 474 -17.51 6.23 3.89
C ALA A 474 -17.25 5.61 5.27
N ALA A 475 -16.28 4.70 5.33
CA ALA A 475 -15.66 4.27 6.57
C ALA A 475 -14.73 5.36 7.09
N THR A 476 -14.77 5.61 8.39
CA THR A 476 -14.01 6.69 9.02
C THR A 476 -13.18 6.20 10.19
N SER A 477 -11.94 6.69 10.24
CA SER A 477 -10.96 6.35 11.26
C SER A 477 -11.24 7.13 12.54
N ASP A 478 -10.98 8.44 12.58
CA ASP A 478 -11.04 9.28 13.80
C ASP A 478 -10.34 8.65 15.03
N ALA A 479 -9.39 7.73 14.77
CA ALA A 479 -8.63 7.04 15.78
C ALA A 479 -7.64 8.01 16.42
N ALA A 480 -7.77 8.23 17.73
CA ALA A 480 -6.76 8.95 18.49
C ALA A 480 -5.65 8.00 18.94
N VAL A 481 -4.41 8.47 18.82
CA VAL A 481 -3.21 7.70 19.20
C VAL A 481 -2.39 8.55 20.15
N THR A 482 -2.14 8.02 21.34
CA THR A 482 -1.19 8.60 22.29
C THR A 482 0.16 7.89 22.17
N ARG A 483 1.24 8.61 22.48
CA ARG A 483 2.59 8.05 22.57
C ARG A 483 3.01 7.97 24.02
N THR A 484 3.49 6.80 24.42
CA THR A 484 4.29 6.61 25.63
C THR A 484 5.78 6.62 25.27
N ALA A 485 6.65 6.54 26.28
CA ALA A 485 8.10 6.45 26.05
C ALA A 485 8.51 5.25 25.16
N THR A 486 7.70 4.20 25.09
CA THR A 486 8.05 2.93 24.44
C THR A 486 7.02 2.41 23.43
N ALA A 487 5.83 3.02 23.33
CA ALA A 487 4.77 2.51 22.46
C ALA A 487 3.80 3.61 21.96
N ARG A 488 3.07 3.30 20.90
CA ARG A 488 1.83 4.00 20.52
C ARG A 488 0.66 3.23 21.11
N VAL A 489 -0.33 3.95 21.65
CA VAL A 489 -1.52 3.38 22.28
C VAL A 489 -2.75 4.01 21.65
N LEU A 490 -3.65 3.16 21.15
CA LEU A 490 -4.95 3.59 20.63
C LEU A 490 -5.88 3.99 21.79
N ASP A 491 -6.62 5.07 21.57
CA ASP A 491 -7.68 5.49 22.48
C ASP A 491 -8.95 4.64 22.25
N PRO A 492 -9.40 3.86 23.26
CA PRO A 492 -10.57 3.00 23.13
C PRO A 492 -11.90 3.76 23.09
N SER A 493 -11.88 5.09 23.28
CA SER A 493 -13.04 5.98 23.25
C SER A 493 -13.12 6.87 22.00
N ALA A 494 -12.08 6.85 21.16
CA ALA A 494 -12.01 7.67 19.95
C ALA A 494 -11.98 6.78 18.69
N GLY A 495 -13.00 6.94 17.86
CA GLY A 495 -13.08 6.31 16.55
C GLY A 495 -14.30 6.82 15.77
N GLY A 496 -14.26 6.61 14.47
CA GLY A 496 -15.31 6.96 13.52
C GLY A 496 -16.17 5.75 13.16
N GLY A 497 -17.28 6.02 12.48
CA GLY A 497 -18.25 5.02 12.04
C GLY A 497 -18.30 4.84 10.53
N VAL A 498 -19.43 4.36 10.04
CA VAL A 498 -19.74 4.29 8.61
C VAL A 498 -20.84 5.29 8.30
N THR A 499 -20.62 6.15 7.32
CA THR A 499 -21.59 7.17 6.88
C THR A 499 -22.03 6.90 5.45
N ALA A 500 -23.33 6.90 5.19
CA ALA A 500 -23.85 6.90 3.81
C ALA A 500 -24.24 8.31 3.39
N LEU A 501 -23.75 8.72 2.23
CA LEU A 501 -24.13 9.97 1.57
C LEU A 501 -24.90 9.68 0.29
N ARG A 502 -25.92 10.49 0.00
CA ARG A 502 -26.59 10.49 -1.31
C ARG A 502 -25.65 11.08 -2.36
N ILE A 503 -25.43 10.37 -3.46
CA ILE A 503 -24.47 10.82 -4.49
C ILE A 503 -24.92 12.09 -5.21
N SER A 504 -26.24 12.32 -5.35
CA SER A 504 -26.75 13.45 -6.12
C SER A 504 -26.43 14.82 -5.50
N ASP A 505 -26.30 14.90 -4.18
CA ASP A 505 -26.15 16.18 -3.45
C ASP A 505 -25.18 16.13 -2.26
N GLY A 506 -24.65 14.95 -1.91
CA GLY A 506 -23.75 14.77 -0.77
C GLY A 506 -24.43 14.75 0.59
N SER A 507 -25.76 14.80 0.68
CA SER A 507 -26.48 14.78 1.95
C SER A 507 -26.27 13.47 2.70
N VAL A 508 -26.11 13.54 4.02
CA VAL A 508 -26.03 12.35 4.89
C VAL A 508 -27.40 11.68 4.93
N GLU A 509 -27.47 10.41 4.53
CA GLU A 509 -28.69 9.61 4.69
C GLU A 509 -28.73 8.89 6.04
N TRP A 510 -27.59 8.32 6.45
CA TRP A 510 -27.45 7.68 7.76
C TRP A 510 -25.98 7.66 8.21
N HIS A 511 -25.79 7.53 9.52
CA HIS A 511 -24.51 7.28 10.14
C HIS A 511 -24.66 6.13 11.14
N ALA A 512 -23.78 5.14 11.04
CA ALA A 512 -23.68 4.03 11.97
C ALA A 512 -22.53 4.29 12.94
N GLU A 513 -22.87 4.62 14.18
CA GLU A 513 -21.90 4.82 15.26
C GLU A 513 -21.04 3.57 15.50
N PRO A 514 -19.73 3.73 15.77
CA PRO A 514 -18.89 2.58 16.04
C PRO A 514 -19.17 1.97 17.42
N PRO A 515 -19.24 0.63 17.54
CA PRO A 515 -19.33 -0.03 18.84
C PRO A 515 -18.10 0.22 19.71
N PRO A 516 -18.24 0.33 21.04
CA PRO A 516 -17.12 0.58 21.94
C PRO A 516 -16.20 -0.64 22.09
N CYS A 517 -14.93 -0.40 22.40
CA CYS A 517 -13.88 -1.43 22.61
C CYS A 517 -14.09 -2.39 23.78
N ALA A 518 -15.12 -2.22 24.62
CA ALA A 518 -15.44 -3.08 25.76
C ALA A 518 -14.24 -3.41 26.68
N GLY A 519 -13.34 -2.45 26.93
CA GLY A 519 -12.17 -2.62 27.81
C GLY A 519 -10.98 -3.37 27.19
N ARG A 520 -11.04 -3.70 25.90
CA ARG A 520 -9.93 -4.34 25.15
C ARG A 520 -8.70 -3.44 25.10
N ALA A 521 -7.54 -3.99 25.43
CA ALA A 521 -6.26 -3.30 25.28
C ALA A 521 -5.89 -3.12 23.79
N ASN A 522 -5.13 -2.06 23.47
CA ASN A 522 -4.65 -1.80 22.10
C ASN A 522 -5.78 -1.69 21.07
N CYS A 523 -6.91 -1.13 21.48
CA CYS A 523 -8.15 -1.08 20.72
C CYS A 523 -8.56 0.37 20.44
N SER A 524 -9.18 0.59 19.28
CA SER A 524 -9.97 1.78 18.97
C SER A 524 -11.26 1.33 18.28
N PRO A 525 -12.41 1.99 18.54
CA PRO A 525 -13.68 1.67 17.87
C PRO A 525 -13.70 2.10 16.39
N ALA A 526 -12.63 2.74 15.91
CA ALA A 526 -12.49 3.24 14.54
C ALA A 526 -12.76 2.19 13.46
N GLN A 527 -13.66 2.53 12.54
CA GLN A 527 -13.96 1.74 11.34
C GLN A 527 -13.21 2.30 10.13
N SER A 528 -11.89 2.16 10.10
CA SER A 528 -11.03 2.78 9.08
C SER A 528 -10.84 1.95 7.80
N ALA A 529 -10.99 0.62 7.87
CA ALA A 529 -10.74 -0.27 6.74
C ALA A 529 -11.63 0.08 5.54
N ALA A 530 -11.14 -0.13 4.32
CA ALA A 530 -11.95 0.09 3.13
C ALA A 530 -13.22 -0.78 3.16
N VAL A 531 -14.37 -0.17 2.87
CA VAL A 531 -15.66 -0.88 2.88
C VAL A 531 -15.93 -1.57 1.55
N THR A 532 -16.76 -2.60 1.59
CA THR A 532 -17.25 -3.31 0.42
C THR A 532 -18.76 -3.40 0.48
N ALA A 533 -19.44 -3.12 -0.64
CA ALA A 533 -20.90 -3.12 -0.70
C ALA A 533 -21.42 -4.23 -1.63
N ILE A 534 -22.59 -4.76 -1.27
CA ILE A 534 -23.44 -5.62 -2.10
C ILE A 534 -24.86 -5.03 -2.08
N PRO A 535 -25.80 -5.51 -2.92
CA PRO A 535 -27.19 -5.09 -2.79
C PRO A 535 -27.71 -5.28 -1.36
N GLY A 536 -28.06 -4.18 -0.70
CA GLY A 536 -28.65 -4.16 0.63
C GLY A 536 -27.68 -4.18 1.82
N ALA A 537 -26.38 -4.43 1.64
CA ALA A 537 -25.43 -4.52 2.75
C ALA A 537 -24.05 -3.91 2.47
N VAL A 538 -23.41 -3.40 3.52
CA VAL A 538 -22.06 -2.81 3.52
C VAL A 538 -21.21 -3.49 4.58
N PHE A 539 -20.05 -4.01 4.19
CA PHE A 539 -19.10 -4.67 5.08
C PHE A 539 -17.98 -3.72 5.46
N ALA A 540 -17.66 -3.64 6.76
CA ALA A 540 -16.64 -2.75 7.32
C ALA A 540 -15.76 -3.49 8.33
N GLY A 541 -14.44 -3.26 8.23
CA GLY A 541 -13.45 -3.72 9.20
C GLY A 541 -13.10 -2.62 10.19
N SER A 542 -12.78 -3.02 11.43
CA SER A 542 -12.54 -2.10 12.53
C SER A 542 -11.21 -2.37 13.24
N LEU A 543 -10.61 -1.32 13.81
CA LEU A 543 -9.37 -1.40 14.60
C LEU A 543 -9.55 -2.18 15.91
N ASP A 544 -10.79 -2.36 16.37
CA ASP A 544 -11.11 -3.27 17.47
C ASP A 544 -10.98 -4.76 17.09
N GLY A 545 -10.81 -5.06 15.79
CA GLY A 545 -10.68 -6.40 15.24
C GLY A 545 -12.00 -7.05 14.85
N HIS A 546 -13.10 -6.31 14.83
CA HIS A 546 -14.37 -6.82 14.32
C HIS A 546 -14.52 -6.61 12.81
N LEU A 547 -15.16 -7.59 12.18
CA LEU A 547 -15.75 -7.45 10.84
C LEU A 547 -17.26 -7.33 10.99
N ARG A 548 -17.85 -6.26 10.45
CA ARG A 548 -19.28 -5.94 10.58
C ARG A 548 -19.94 -5.81 9.24
N ALA A 549 -21.24 -6.09 9.20
CA ALA A 549 -22.10 -5.77 8.07
C ALA A 549 -23.25 -4.87 8.53
N TYR A 550 -23.54 -3.84 7.74
CA TYR A 550 -24.60 -2.87 7.97
C TYR A 550 -25.59 -2.89 6.82
N SER A 551 -26.86 -2.63 7.11
CA SER A 551 -27.89 -2.36 6.13
C SER A 551 -27.51 -1.13 5.31
N ALA A 552 -27.45 -1.29 4.00
CA ALA A 552 -27.20 -0.20 3.06
C ALA A 552 -28.30 0.89 3.10
N ILE A 553 -29.48 0.54 3.63
CA ILE A 553 -30.70 1.36 3.61
C ILE A 553 -30.71 2.32 4.80
N ASP A 554 -30.40 1.83 6.00
CA ASP A 554 -30.62 2.57 7.26
C ASP A 554 -29.46 2.45 8.25
N GLY A 555 -28.33 1.84 7.86
CA GLY A 555 -27.14 1.74 8.70
C GLY A 555 -27.27 0.78 9.89
N LYS A 556 -28.37 0.02 10.02
CA LYS A 556 -28.52 -0.97 11.08
C LYS A 556 -27.52 -2.10 10.92
N MET A 557 -26.89 -2.51 12.03
CA MET A 557 -25.98 -3.65 12.03
C MET A 557 -26.76 -4.95 11.76
N LEU A 558 -26.32 -5.71 10.77
CA LEU A 558 -26.89 -6.99 10.34
C LEU A 558 -26.11 -8.18 10.88
N TRP A 559 -24.80 -8.01 11.06
CA TRP A 559 -23.88 -9.06 11.48
C TRP A 559 -22.61 -8.45 12.07
N ASP A 560 -22.05 -9.13 13.06
CA ASP A 560 -20.83 -8.74 13.78
C ASP A 560 -20.00 -9.98 14.11
N PHE A 561 -18.70 -9.93 13.82
CA PHE A 561 -17.78 -11.00 14.09
C PHE A 561 -16.48 -10.48 14.72
N ASP A 562 -16.23 -10.91 15.95
CA ASP A 562 -14.97 -10.63 16.66
C ASP A 562 -13.86 -11.55 16.14
N SER A 563 -12.89 -10.97 15.43
CA SER A 563 -11.78 -11.75 14.90
C SER A 563 -10.65 -11.97 15.89
N VAL A 564 -10.61 -11.26 17.03
CA VAL A 564 -9.48 -11.26 17.97
C VAL A 564 -9.49 -12.50 18.86
N ARG A 565 -9.02 -13.62 18.30
CA ARG A 565 -8.92 -14.92 18.95
C ARG A 565 -7.91 -15.82 18.25
N ASP A 566 -7.58 -16.93 18.87
CA ASP A 566 -6.79 -18.00 18.25
C ASP A 566 -7.63 -18.81 17.25
N TYR A 567 -6.99 -19.26 16.17
CA TYR A 567 -7.61 -20.02 15.09
C TYR A 567 -6.89 -21.36 14.88
N GLN A 568 -7.68 -22.41 14.71
CA GLN A 568 -7.23 -23.60 14.00
C GLN A 568 -7.20 -23.27 12.50
N THR A 569 -6.02 -23.30 11.91
CA THR A 569 -5.83 -22.95 10.51
C THR A 569 -5.70 -24.19 9.64
N VAL A 570 -6.15 -24.10 8.40
CA VAL A 570 -6.11 -25.20 7.43
C VAL A 570 -4.69 -25.62 7.07
N ASN A 571 -3.71 -24.74 7.25
CA ASN A 571 -2.30 -25.00 6.99
C ASN A 571 -1.49 -25.38 8.24
N GLY A 572 -2.13 -25.52 9.40
CA GLY A 572 -1.47 -25.95 10.64
C GLY A 572 -0.51 -24.91 11.26
N VAL A 573 -0.60 -23.66 10.80
CA VAL A 573 0.12 -22.51 11.38
C VAL A 573 -0.68 -21.97 12.56
N LYS A 574 -0.02 -21.60 13.66
CA LYS A 574 -0.73 -20.91 14.75
C LYS A 574 -1.26 -19.57 14.22
N GLY A 575 -2.58 -19.45 14.15
CA GLY A 575 -3.25 -18.24 13.68
C GLY A 575 -3.85 -17.48 14.84
N SER A 576 -3.71 -16.16 14.83
CA SER A 576 -4.41 -15.23 15.73
C SER A 576 -4.94 -14.06 14.92
N GLY A 577 -6.19 -13.67 15.17
CA GLY A 577 -6.74 -12.44 14.60
C GLY A 577 -6.36 -11.21 15.43
N GLY A 578 -6.48 -10.05 14.80
CA GLY A 578 -6.19 -8.74 15.38
C GLY A 578 -7.05 -7.64 14.74
N ALA A 579 -6.53 -6.42 14.76
CA ALA A 579 -7.19 -5.27 14.14
C ALA A 579 -7.39 -5.48 12.63
N ILE A 580 -8.49 -4.94 12.08
CA ILE A 580 -8.79 -4.99 10.64
C ILE A 580 -8.72 -3.57 10.10
N ASP A 581 -7.75 -3.32 9.21
CA ASP A 581 -7.52 -2.01 8.60
C ASP A 581 -6.93 -2.17 7.19
N GLY A 582 -6.81 -1.08 6.43
CA GLY A 582 -6.28 -1.13 5.07
C GLY A 582 -7.33 -1.56 4.06
N ALA A 583 -7.08 -2.66 3.35
CA ALA A 583 -7.92 -3.10 2.24
C ALA A 583 -9.33 -3.57 2.63
N GLY A 584 -9.54 -3.95 3.89
CA GLY A 584 -10.85 -4.38 4.38
C GLY A 584 -11.36 -5.70 3.77
N PRO A 585 -12.65 -6.02 3.94
CA PRO A 585 -13.24 -7.26 3.45
C PRO A 585 -13.52 -7.21 1.95
N ILE A 586 -13.53 -8.36 1.29
CA ILE A 586 -14.06 -8.54 -0.06
C ILE A 586 -15.26 -9.49 -0.04
N VAL A 587 -16.14 -9.35 -1.03
CA VAL A 587 -17.29 -10.25 -1.20
C VAL A 587 -17.33 -10.76 -2.63
N VAL A 588 -17.39 -12.08 -2.81
CA VAL A 588 -17.44 -12.68 -4.14
C VAL A 588 -17.88 -14.13 -4.05
N ASN A 589 -18.75 -14.55 -4.97
CA ASN A 589 -19.16 -15.95 -5.12
C ASN A 589 -19.67 -16.62 -3.82
N GLY A 590 -20.46 -15.88 -3.03
CA GLY A 590 -21.08 -16.35 -1.80
C GLY A 590 -20.15 -16.32 -0.58
N MET A 591 -18.92 -15.83 -0.74
CA MET A 591 -17.94 -15.75 0.32
C MET A 591 -17.61 -14.30 0.69
N VAL A 592 -17.33 -14.11 1.97
CA VAL A 592 -16.69 -12.89 2.50
C VAL A 592 -15.29 -13.29 2.94
N LEU A 593 -14.26 -12.59 2.46
CA LEU A 593 -12.87 -12.81 2.87
C LEU A 593 -12.27 -11.55 3.48
N VAL A 594 -11.48 -11.72 4.55
CA VAL A 594 -10.80 -10.60 5.21
C VAL A 594 -9.50 -11.05 5.85
N THR A 595 -8.47 -10.22 5.78
CA THR A 595 -7.27 -10.38 6.60
C THR A 595 -7.45 -9.72 7.96
N SER A 596 -6.99 -10.37 9.02
CA SER A 596 -7.09 -9.88 10.39
C SER A 596 -5.71 -9.84 11.05
N GLY A 597 -5.28 -8.64 11.40
CA GLY A 597 -3.96 -8.35 11.97
C GLY A 597 -3.35 -7.05 11.46
N TYR A 598 -3.57 -5.96 12.18
CA TYR A 598 -3.03 -4.66 11.82
C TYR A 598 -2.35 -3.97 13.01
N PRO A 599 -1.09 -4.31 13.31
CA PRO A 599 -0.40 -3.80 14.50
C PRO A 599 0.07 -2.34 14.40
N ARG A 600 -0.21 -1.66 13.29
CA ARG A 600 0.20 -0.26 13.14
C ARG A 600 -0.54 0.62 14.13
N PHE A 601 0.10 1.73 14.50
CA PHE A 601 -0.47 2.74 15.41
C PHE A 601 -0.85 2.22 16.82
N GLY A 602 -0.38 1.03 17.20
CA GLY A 602 -0.74 0.39 18.47
C GLY A 602 -1.94 -0.56 18.36
N GLY A 603 -2.36 -0.92 17.15
CA GLY A 603 -3.41 -1.91 16.92
C GLY A 603 -3.00 -3.34 17.30
N ILE A 604 -3.98 -4.23 17.33
CA ILE A 604 -3.79 -5.63 17.69
C ILE A 604 -3.14 -6.38 16.51
N ALA A 605 -2.01 -7.03 16.78
CA ALA A 605 -1.31 -7.88 15.82
C ALA A 605 -2.15 -9.11 15.45
N GLY A 606 -1.91 -9.66 14.26
CA GLY A 606 -2.60 -10.85 13.79
C GLY A 606 -2.03 -11.32 12.46
N ASN A 607 -2.32 -12.56 12.09
CA ASN A 607 -1.67 -13.22 10.97
C ASN A 607 -2.62 -14.15 10.22
N VAL A 608 -3.91 -13.86 10.17
CA VAL A 608 -4.89 -14.77 9.56
C VAL A 608 -5.63 -14.14 8.38
N LEU A 609 -5.90 -14.96 7.37
CA LEU A 609 -6.95 -14.77 6.38
C LEU A 609 -8.17 -15.59 6.82
N LEU A 610 -9.33 -14.97 6.86
CA LEU A 610 -10.58 -15.59 7.29
C LEU A 610 -11.57 -15.63 6.12
N ALA A 611 -12.24 -16.76 5.93
CA ALA A 611 -13.28 -16.93 4.92
C ALA A 611 -14.61 -17.30 5.57
N PHE A 612 -15.66 -16.59 5.17
CA PHE A 612 -17.02 -16.77 5.66
C PHE A 612 -17.94 -17.08 4.50
N ALA A 613 -18.95 -17.91 4.75
CA ALA A 613 -20.08 -18.09 3.86
C ALA A 613 -21.33 -18.42 4.70
N PRO A 614 -22.54 -18.27 4.14
CA PRO A 614 -23.77 -18.64 4.84
C PRO A 614 -23.78 -20.11 5.25
N GLU A 615 -24.55 -20.44 6.29
CA GLU A 615 -24.85 -21.83 6.67
C GLU A 615 -25.54 -22.63 5.56
#